data_AF-A0A0G4GMC7-F1
#
_entry.id   AF-A0A0G4GMC7-F1
#
_cell.length_a   1.000
_cell.length_b   1.000
_cell.length_c   1.000
_cell.angle_alpha   90.00
_cell.angle_beta   90.00
_cell.angle_gamma   90.00
#
_symmetry.space_group_name_H-M   'P 1'
#
loop_
_entity.id
_entity.type
_entity.pdbx_description
1 polymer ?
#
loop_
_entity_poly.entity_id
_entity_poly.type
_entity_poly.pdbx_seq_one_letter_code
_entity_poly.pdbx_strand_id
1 'polypeptide(L)'
;MWSSVSQGQLGTMLRCRAAGCTENHAKRYCRVCRTKDSDHRAMNCPTLTAKYTSGRCVGYHQTSPDRGQQITQSGVMQPSASGAAGCGIYFAIRPNETQRKAHNHGCMVTAEISLRRPKHVWRGKVPNVTYESLAAEGYDGVIVHGFRSGVEVVVYKSEQVRVLSVQDM
;
A
#
# COMPACT_ATOMS: atom_id res chain seq x y z
N MET A 1 59.46 -7.40 24.10
CA MET A 1 58.77 -7.65 22.81
C MET A 1 57.32 -7.25 22.99
N TRP A 2 56.95 -6.08 22.48
CA TRP A 2 55.61 -5.50 22.64
C TRP A 2 54.69 -5.99 21.52
N SER A 3 53.50 -6.42 21.92
CA SER A 3 52.42 -6.95 21.10
C SER A 3 51.87 -5.92 20.12
N SER A 4 51.79 -6.28 18.84
CA SER A 4 51.09 -5.54 17.80
C SER A 4 49.58 -5.82 17.88
N VAL A 5 48.81 -4.85 18.39
CA VAL A 5 47.36 -4.84 18.27
C VAL A 5 46.99 -4.26 16.91
N SER A 6 46.28 -5.04 16.10
CA SER A 6 45.72 -4.63 14.83
C SER A 6 44.66 -3.54 15.04
N GLN A 7 44.89 -2.37 14.45
CA GLN A 7 43.86 -1.35 14.33
C GLN A 7 42.80 -1.85 13.34
N GLY A 8 41.68 -2.32 13.87
CA GLY A 8 40.48 -2.60 13.09
C GLY A 8 39.98 -1.29 12.46
N GLN A 9 39.90 -1.27 11.13
CA GLN A 9 39.28 -0.18 10.37
C GLN A 9 37.83 0.01 10.83
N LEU A 10 37.55 1.13 11.50
CA LEU A 10 36.20 1.64 11.69
C LEU A 10 35.66 2.08 10.33
N GLY A 11 35.00 1.16 9.63
CA GLY A 11 34.28 1.47 8.40
C GLY A 11 33.27 2.58 8.65
N THR A 12 33.34 3.67 7.89
CA THR A 12 32.40 4.79 7.92
C THR A 12 30.99 4.24 7.77
N MET A 13 30.18 4.30 8.82
CA MET A 13 28.77 3.90 8.74
C MET A 13 28.11 4.72 7.65
N LEU A 14 27.67 4.06 6.59
CA LEU A 14 26.89 4.69 5.55
C LEU A 14 25.57 5.14 6.18
N ARG A 15 25.35 6.46 6.29
CA ARG A 15 24.16 7.02 6.93
C ARG A 15 23.07 7.24 5.90
N CYS A 16 22.00 6.47 6.00
CA CYS A 16 20.78 6.69 5.26
C CYS A 16 20.25 8.11 5.50
N ARG A 17 19.75 8.76 4.45
CA ARG A 17 19.14 10.09 4.52
C ARG A 17 17.80 10.11 5.25
N ALA A 18 17.16 8.96 5.43
CA ALA A 18 15.85 8.88 6.07
C ALA A 18 15.92 9.19 7.56
N ALA A 19 15.14 10.18 8.00
CA ALA A 19 15.04 10.57 9.40
C ALA A 19 14.73 9.35 10.29
N GLY A 20 15.52 9.18 11.36
CA GLY A 20 15.38 8.08 12.31
C GLY A 20 15.71 6.68 11.75
N CYS A 21 16.48 6.58 10.67
CA CYS A 21 16.99 5.28 10.20
C CYS A 21 18.21 4.84 11.03
N THR A 22 18.11 3.69 11.67
CA THR A 22 19.18 3.07 12.47
C THR A 22 19.85 1.87 11.78
N GLU A 23 19.41 1.53 10.57
CA GLU A 23 19.95 0.43 9.78
C GLU A 23 21.25 0.86 9.06
N ASN A 24 22.19 -0.09 8.90
CA ASN A 24 23.47 0.14 8.22
C ASN A 24 23.32 0.07 6.70
N HIS A 25 22.96 1.19 6.06
CA HIS A 25 22.96 1.34 4.60
C HIS A 25 23.06 2.80 4.15
N ALA A 26 23.64 3.01 2.96
CA ALA A 26 23.79 4.34 2.36
C ALA A 26 22.49 4.91 1.79
N LYS A 27 21.65 4.04 1.22
CA LYS A 27 20.54 4.43 0.36
C LYS A 27 19.31 3.61 0.70
N ARG A 28 18.16 4.25 0.60
CA ARG A 28 16.85 3.59 0.81
C ARG A 28 15.96 3.75 -0.40
N TYR A 29 15.39 2.64 -0.86
CA TYR A 29 14.35 2.64 -1.88
C TYR A 29 12.97 2.85 -1.25
N CYS A 30 12.24 3.87 -1.68
CA CYS A 30 10.84 4.05 -1.29
C CYS A 30 9.91 3.33 -2.27
N ARG A 31 9.18 2.31 -1.81
CA ARG A 31 8.24 1.54 -2.66
C ARG A 31 7.00 2.32 -3.07
N VAL A 32 6.68 3.42 -2.37
CA VAL A 32 5.55 4.28 -2.74
C VAL A 32 5.93 5.17 -3.91
N CYS A 33 6.95 6.03 -3.81
CA CYS A 33 7.32 6.97 -4.88
C CYS A 33 8.36 6.44 -5.87
N ARG A 34 8.98 5.28 -5.60
CA ARG A 34 10.04 4.63 -6.40
C ARG A 34 11.38 5.37 -6.45
N THR A 35 11.63 6.32 -5.53
CA THR A 35 12.93 6.97 -5.37
C THR A 35 13.97 5.98 -4.82
N LYS A 36 15.10 5.82 -5.52
CA LYS A 36 16.19 4.88 -5.20
C LYS A 36 17.05 5.30 -4.00
N ASP A 37 17.08 6.58 -3.68
CA ASP A 37 17.80 7.13 -2.54
C ASP A 37 16.90 8.16 -1.81
N SER A 38 15.89 7.62 -1.16
CA SER A 38 14.85 8.37 -0.46
C SER A 38 15.32 8.78 0.95
N ASP A 39 14.96 10.01 1.31
CA ASP A 39 15.10 10.61 2.63
C ASP A 39 13.90 10.33 3.57
N HIS A 40 13.06 9.36 3.22
CA HIS A 40 11.87 9.03 3.99
C HIS A 40 11.60 7.52 4.04
N ARG A 41 10.78 7.13 5.02
CA ARG A 41 10.19 5.78 5.08
C ARG A 41 8.94 5.74 4.20
N ALA A 42 8.60 4.58 3.66
CA ALA A 42 7.40 4.41 2.82
C ALA A 42 6.10 4.86 3.53
N MET A 43 6.02 4.62 4.85
CA MET A 43 4.91 5.06 5.70
C MET A 43 4.77 6.59 5.78
N ASN A 44 5.89 7.30 5.65
CA ASN A 44 5.97 8.77 5.70
C ASN A 44 6.28 9.35 4.32
N CYS A 45 5.92 8.64 3.24
CA CYS A 45 6.19 9.11 1.90
C CYS A 45 5.30 10.31 1.55
N PRO A 46 5.87 11.47 1.14
CA PRO A 46 5.08 12.64 0.79
C PRO A 46 4.08 12.38 -0.34
N THR A 47 4.44 11.51 -1.29
CA THR A 47 3.52 11.08 -2.36
C THR A 47 2.33 10.30 -1.82
N LEU A 48 2.52 9.50 -0.77
CA LEU A 48 1.44 8.76 -0.14
C LEU A 48 0.44 9.74 0.48
N THR A 49 0.95 10.69 1.27
CA THR A 49 0.13 11.68 1.97
C THR A 49 -0.61 12.57 0.97
N ALA A 50 0.09 13.12 -0.01
CA ALA A 50 -0.49 14.04 -0.98
C ALA A 50 -1.56 13.39 -1.88
N LYS A 51 -1.35 12.13 -2.30
CA LYS A 51 -2.20 11.48 -3.31
C LYS A 51 -3.22 10.49 -2.75
N TYR A 52 -2.99 9.93 -1.57
CA TYR A 52 -3.77 8.79 -1.06
C TYR A 52 -4.41 9.02 0.31
N THR A 53 -4.05 10.09 1.02
CA THR A 53 -4.64 10.41 2.33
C THR A 53 -5.25 11.82 2.40
N SER A 54 -5.49 12.45 1.25
CA SER A 54 -6.07 13.79 1.13
C SER A 54 -7.58 13.79 0.86
N GLY A 55 -8.22 12.62 0.96
CA GLY A 55 -9.68 12.47 0.91
C GLY A 55 -10.18 11.64 -0.27
N ARG A 56 -9.60 11.79 -1.45
CA ARG A 56 -9.90 10.94 -2.63
C ARG A 56 -8.61 10.52 -3.31
N CYS A 57 -8.56 9.28 -3.77
CA CYS A 57 -7.42 8.77 -4.53
C CYS A 57 -7.84 7.80 -5.63
N VAL A 58 -6.97 7.59 -6.61
CA VAL A 58 -7.21 6.62 -7.68
C VAL A 58 -6.49 5.32 -7.35
N GLY A 59 -7.23 4.21 -7.42
CA GLY A 59 -6.70 2.87 -7.24
C GLY A 59 -7.06 1.93 -8.39
N TYR A 60 -6.34 0.81 -8.42
CA TYR A 60 -6.41 -0.20 -9.46
C TYR A 60 -6.66 -1.57 -8.84
N HIS A 61 -7.58 -2.34 -9.41
CA HIS A 61 -7.93 -3.68 -8.96
C HIS A 61 -8.03 -4.62 -10.16
N GLN A 62 -7.46 -5.81 -10.06
CA GLN A 62 -7.66 -6.85 -11.07
C GLN A 62 -8.66 -7.89 -10.59
N THR A 63 -9.49 -8.34 -11.52
CA THR A 63 -10.48 -9.39 -11.29
C THR A 63 -10.70 -10.22 -12.55
N SER A 64 -11.57 -11.22 -12.49
CA SER A 64 -11.93 -12.04 -13.65
C SER A 64 -12.88 -11.32 -14.62
N PRO A 65 -12.95 -11.74 -15.90
CA PRO A 65 -13.90 -11.20 -16.88
C PRO A 65 -15.35 -11.14 -16.38
N ASP A 66 -15.87 -12.24 -15.82
CA ASP A 66 -17.24 -12.31 -15.32
C ASP A 66 -17.50 -11.28 -14.20
N ARG A 67 -16.53 -11.10 -13.30
CA ARG A 67 -16.62 -10.10 -12.23
C ARG A 67 -16.48 -8.69 -12.78
N GLY A 68 -15.63 -8.49 -13.78
CA GLY A 68 -15.53 -7.24 -14.53
C GLY A 68 -16.88 -6.85 -15.12
N GLN A 69 -17.56 -7.77 -15.81
CA GLN A 69 -18.88 -7.54 -16.38
C GLN A 69 -19.94 -7.18 -15.31
N GLN A 70 -19.95 -7.89 -14.18
CA GLN A 70 -20.84 -7.56 -13.06
C GLN A 70 -20.58 -6.16 -12.49
N ILE A 71 -19.32 -5.76 -12.36
CA ILE A 71 -18.94 -4.40 -11.91
C ILE A 71 -19.34 -3.36 -12.95
N THR A 72 -19.17 -3.63 -14.25
CA THR A 72 -19.62 -2.75 -15.33
C THR A 72 -21.13 -2.53 -15.29
N GLN A 73 -21.91 -3.58 -15.05
CA GLN A 73 -23.38 -3.51 -15.02
C GLN A 73 -23.90 -2.80 -13.76
N SER A 74 -23.31 -3.08 -12.61
CA SER A 74 -23.80 -2.56 -11.32
C SER A 74 -23.17 -1.22 -10.92
N GLY A 75 -21.96 -0.92 -11.40
CA GLY A 75 -21.12 0.17 -10.89
C GLY A 75 -20.58 -0.06 -9.48
N VAL A 76 -20.76 -1.26 -8.90
CA VAL A 76 -20.49 -1.55 -7.49
C VAL A 76 -19.36 -2.56 -7.32
N MET A 77 -18.39 -2.23 -6.47
CA MET A 77 -17.39 -3.19 -5.97
C MET A 77 -17.75 -3.61 -4.56
N GLN A 78 -17.86 -4.92 -4.31
CA GLN A 78 -18.16 -5.47 -2.99
C GLN A 78 -16.89 -5.87 -2.24
N PRO A 79 -16.86 -5.77 -0.90
CA PRO A 79 -15.77 -6.31 -0.10
C PRO A 79 -15.55 -7.81 -0.35
N SER A 80 -14.30 -8.26 -0.30
CA SER A 80 -13.96 -9.67 -0.36
C SER A 80 -14.30 -10.38 0.95
N ALA A 81 -14.40 -11.71 0.92
CA ALA A 81 -14.60 -12.54 2.11
C ALA A 81 -13.33 -12.67 2.99
N SER A 82 -12.17 -12.24 2.50
CA SER A 82 -10.89 -12.26 3.23
C SER A 82 -9.85 -11.36 2.57
N GLY A 83 -8.75 -11.07 3.28
CA GLY A 83 -7.60 -10.38 2.73
C GLY A 83 -6.61 -9.94 3.81
N ALA A 84 -5.54 -9.26 3.39
CA ALA A 84 -4.43 -8.88 4.27
C ALA A 84 -4.84 -7.93 5.42
N ALA A 85 -5.98 -7.26 5.31
CA ALA A 85 -6.56 -6.37 6.32
C ALA A 85 -8.05 -6.70 6.55
N GLY A 86 -8.44 -7.97 6.49
CA GLY A 86 -9.83 -8.39 6.68
C GLY A 86 -10.69 -8.28 5.42
N CYS A 87 -12.01 -8.25 5.59
CA CYS A 87 -13.00 -8.29 4.50
C CYS A 87 -13.21 -6.91 3.87
N GLY A 88 -12.31 -6.51 2.97
CA GLY A 88 -12.28 -5.19 2.35
C GLY A 88 -12.24 -5.23 0.82
N ILE A 89 -12.20 -4.04 0.22
CA ILE A 89 -12.01 -3.81 -1.22
C ILE A 89 -10.58 -3.31 -1.40
N TYR A 90 -9.77 -4.08 -2.12
CA TYR A 90 -8.32 -3.91 -2.18
C TYR A 90 -7.90 -3.26 -3.49
N PHE A 91 -7.08 -2.22 -3.39
CA PHE A 91 -6.54 -1.50 -4.54
C PHE A 91 -5.02 -1.37 -4.46
N ALA A 92 -4.39 -1.56 -5.61
CA ALA A 92 -3.02 -1.12 -5.82
C ALA A 92 -2.99 0.36 -6.22
N ILE A 93 -1.88 1.04 -5.94
CA ILE A 93 -1.69 2.45 -6.34
C ILE A 93 -1.21 2.61 -7.78
N ARG A 94 -0.87 1.50 -8.45
CA ARG A 94 -0.48 1.44 -9.86
C ARG A 94 -1.01 0.19 -10.55
N PRO A 95 -1.32 0.24 -11.86
CA PRO A 95 -1.82 -0.91 -12.60
C PRO A 95 -0.84 -2.09 -12.57
N ASN A 96 0.46 -1.85 -12.72
CA ASN A 96 1.43 -2.96 -12.77
C ASN A 96 1.63 -3.67 -11.42
N GLU A 97 1.14 -3.11 -10.32
CA GLU A 97 1.28 -3.69 -8.98
C GLU A 97 0.17 -4.70 -8.67
N THR A 98 -0.98 -4.64 -9.36
CA THR A 98 -2.10 -5.58 -9.21
C THR A 98 -1.71 -7.02 -9.59
N GLN A 99 -0.79 -7.18 -10.54
CA GLN A 99 -0.35 -8.50 -11.03
C GLN A 99 0.21 -9.43 -9.96
N ARG A 100 0.69 -8.89 -8.83
CA ARG A 100 1.21 -9.68 -7.70
C ARG A 100 0.31 -9.63 -6.46
N LYS A 101 -0.87 -9.04 -6.59
CA LYS A 101 -1.77 -8.70 -5.48
C LYS A 101 -3.17 -9.28 -5.68
N ALA A 102 -3.64 -9.33 -6.92
CA ALA A 102 -4.92 -9.92 -7.24
C ALA A 102 -4.83 -11.45 -7.24
N HIS A 103 -5.93 -12.09 -6.86
CA HIS A 103 -6.11 -13.54 -6.99
C HIS A 103 -6.74 -13.91 -8.34
N ASN A 104 -7.44 -12.96 -8.97
CA ASN A 104 -8.10 -13.13 -10.26
C ASN A 104 -7.58 -12.08 -11.25
N HIS A 105 -7.52 -12.46 -12.53
CA HIS A 105 -6.98 -11.65 -13.61
C HIS A 105 -7.90 -11.72 -14.84
N GLY A 106 -7.71 -10.79 -15.78
CA GLY A 106 -8.45 -10.70 -17.04
C GLY A 106 -9.18 -9.37 -17.22
N CYS A 107 -9.50 -8.66 -16.13
CA CYS A 107 -9.99 -7.28 -16.19
C CYS A 107 -9.24 -6.39 -15.20
N MET A 108 -9.04 -5.13 -15.59
CA MET A 108 -8.61 -4.04 -14.74
C MET A 108 -9.80 -3.14 -14.41
N VAL A 109 -10.05 -2.93 -13.13
CA VAL A 109 -10.96 -1.91 -12.61
C VAL A 109 -10.12 -0.73 -12.14
N THR A 110 -10.43 0.47 -12.66
CA THR A 110 -9.92 1.74 -12.13
C THR A 110 -11.02 2.41 -11.33
N ALA A 111 -10.73 2.82 -10.10
CA ALA A 111 -11.71 3.43 -9.22
C ALA A 111 -11.17 4.66 -8.51
N GLU A 112 -12.05 5.61 -8.25
CA GLU A 112 -11.83 6.64 -7.24
C GLU A 112 -12.28 6.11 -5.88
N ILE A 113 -11.44 6.32 -4.87
CA ILE A 113 -11.59 5.80 -3.53
C ILE A 113 -11.69 6.98 -2.57
N SER A 114 -12.74 7.00 -1.76
CA SER A 114 -12.91 7.96 -0.66
C SER A 114 -12.18 7.46 0.58
N LEU A 115 -11.07 8.12 0.90
CA LEU A 115 -10.18 7.78 2.00
C LEU A 115 -9.53 9.05 2.57
N ARG A 116 -9.98 9.48 3.75
CA ARG A 116 -9.53 10.71 4.41
C ARG A 116 -8.53 10.43 5.51
N ARG A 117 -8.75 9.38 6.31
CA ARG A 117 -7.96 9.08 7.51
C ARG A 117 -7.68 7.58 7.58
N PRO A 118 -6.75 7.06 6.75
CA PRO A 118 -6.39 5.66 6.80
C PRO A 118 -5.57 5.31 8.04
N LYS A 119 -5.78 4.11 8.56
CA LYS A 119 -4.85 3.45 9.48
C LYS A 119 -3.68 2.86 8.68
N HIS A 120 -2.45 3.16 9.07
CA HIS A 120 -1.25 2.59 8.43
C HIS A 120 -0.83 1.32 9.17
N VAL A 121 -0.76 0.19 8.45
CA VAL A 121 -0.43 -1.12 9.02
C VAL A 121 0.69 -1.81 8.23
N TRP A 122 1.34 -2.81 8.81
CA TRP A 122 2.39 -3.59 8.14
C TRP A 122 1.91 -5.03 7.90
N ARG A 123 2.13 -5.59 6.70
CA ARG A 123 1.62 -6.89 6.19
C ARG A 123 1.74 -8.11 7.12
N GLY A 124 2.65 -8.10 8.10
CA GLY A 124 2.82 -9.19 9.08
C GLY A 124 2.26 -8.89 10.48
N LYS A 125 1.64 -7.73 10.68
CA LYS A 125 1.10 -7.24 11.95
C LYS A 125 -0.31 -6.67 11.79
N VAL A 126 -1.02 -7.06 10.74
CA VAL A 126 -2.36 -6.53 10.47
C VAL A 126 -3.35 -7.34 11.32
N PRO A 127 -4.08 -6.71 12.26
CA PRO A 127 -5.20 -7.37 12.90
C PRO A 127 -6.31 -7.62 11.87
N ASN A 128 -7.16 -8.62 12.12
CA ASN A 128 -8.39 -8.77 11.32
C ASN A 128 -9.31 -7.59 11.65
N VAL A 129 -9.21 -6.52 10.86
CA VAL A 129 -9.95 -5.27 11.10
C VAL A 129 -11.28 -5.30 10.36
N THR A 130 -12.29 -4.70 11.00
CA THR A 130 -13.59 -4.39 10.38
C THR A 130 -13.74 -2.89 10.23
N TYR A 131 -14.71 -2.46 9.43
CA TYR A 131 -15.05 -1.05 9.32
C TYR A 131 -15.40 -0.44 10.70
N GLU A 132 -16.17 -1.16 11.51
CA GLU A 132 -16.63 -0.72 12.84
C GLU A 132 -15.43 -0.49 13.77
N SER A 133 -14.46 -1.42 13.77
CA SER A 133 -13.23 -1.27 14.58
C SER A 133 -12.41 -0.05 14.15
N LEU A 134 -12.30 0.22 12.84
CA LEU A 134 -11.58 1.37 12.31
C LEU A 134 -12.32 2.68 12.63
N ALA A 135 -13.63 2.71 12.43
CA ALA A 135 -14.47 3.87 12.68
C ALA A 135 -14.47 4.26 14.17
N ALA A 136 -14.43 3.29 15.08
CA ALA A 136 -14.30 3.54 16.52
C ALA A 136 -12.96 4.22 16.89
N GLU A 137 -11.89 3.94 16.15
CA GLU A 137 -10.60 4.64 16.24
C GLU A 137 -10.56 5.93 15.38
N GLY A 138 -11.65 6.23 14.68
CA GLY A 138 -11.81 7.34 13.75
C GLY A 138 -11.02 7.20 12.45
N TYR A 139 -10.67 5.98 12.03
CA TYR A 139 -10.13 5.70 10.71
C TYR A 139 -11.25 5.29 9.74
N ASP A 140 -11.07 5.56 8.45
CA ASP A 140 -12.04 5.23 7.40
C ASP A 140 -11.52 4.22 6.36
N GLY A 141 -10.32 3.68 6.57
CA GLY A 141 -9.74 2.63 5.75
C GLY A 141 -8.33 2.30 6.20
N VAL A 142 -7.59 1.56 5.36
CA VAL A 142 -6.26 1.06 5.69
C VAL A 142 -5.29 1.25 4.53
N ILE A 143 -4.05 1.62 4.85
CA ILE A 143 -2.92 1.49 3.94
C ILE A 143 -1.99 0.39 4.47
N VAL A 144 -1.87 -0.70 3.71
CA VAL A 144 -1.02 -1.84 4.06
C VAL A 144 0.37 -1.67 3.44
N HIS A 145 1.37 -1.65 4.30
CA HIS A 145 2.79 -1.54 3.95
C HIS A 145 3.47 -2.91 3.96
N GLY A 146 4.66 -2.98 3.35
CA GLY A 146 5.55 -4.15 3.47
C GLY A 146 5.48 -5.14 2.32
N PHE A 147 4.65 -4.94 1.29
CA PHE A 147 4.76 -5.73 0.06
C PHE A 147 5.94 -5.26 -0.79
N ARG A 148 6.57 -6.22 -1.49
CA ARG A 148 7.60 -5.91 -2.49
C ARG A 148 7.04 -5.08 -3.65
N SER A 149 5.78 -5.27 -4.00
CA SER A 149 5.10 -4.61 -5.12
C SER A 149 4.69 -3.16 -4.84
N GLY A 150 4.57 -2.72 -3.59
CA GLY A 150 4.01 -1.41 -3.26
C GLY A 150 3.03 -1.50 -2.09
N VAL A 151 2.32 -0.43 -1.79
CA VAL A 151 1.26 -0.44 -0.76
C VAL A 151 -0.04 -1.01 -1.32
N GLU A 152 -0.97 -1.35 -0.44
CA GLU A 152 -2.38 -1.57 -0.79
C GLU A 152 -3.25 -0.57 -0.05
N VAL A 153 -4.24 -0.05 -0.76
CA VAL A 153 -5.31 0.78 -0.21
C VAL A 153 -6.51 -0.13 0.00
N VAL A 154 -7.09 -0.12 1.20
CA VAL A 154 -8.23 -0.97 1.56
C VAL A 154 -9.34 -0.11 2.15
N VAL A 155 -10.54 -0.25 1.60
CA VAL A 155 -11.79 0.34 2.10
C VAL A 155 -12.80 -0.78 2.34
N TYR A 156 -13.84 -0.53 3.14
CA TYR A 156 -14.71 -1.62 3.65
C TYR A 156 -16.18 -1.43 3.27
N LYS A 157 -16.49 -0.33 2.60
CA LYS A 157 -17.83 0.03 2.16
C LYS A 157 -17.81 0.33 0.67
N SER A 158 -18.77 -0.23 -0.06
CA SER A 158 -18.91 -0.03 -1.50
C SER A 158 -19.12 1.45 -1.85
N GLU A 159 -19.74 2.22 -0.95
CA GLU A 159 -19.95 3.67 -1.08
C GLU A 159 -18.65 4.48 -1.03
N GLN A 160 -17.55 3.89 -0.54
CA GLN A 160 -16.23 4.50 -0.62
C GLN A 160 -15.61 4.37 -2.01
N VAL A 161 -16.22 3.60 -2.92
CA VAL A 161 -15.66 3.29 -4.23
C VAL A 161 -16.58 3.83 -5.32
N ARG A 162 -16.01 4.64 -6.21
CA ARG A 162 -16.65 5.06 -7.45
C ARG A 162 -15.87 4.47 -8.61
N VAL A 163 -16.47 3.49 -9.30
CA VAL A 163 -15.87 2.88 -10.49
C VAL A 163 -15.72 3.93 -11.59
N LEU A 164 -14.51 4.05 -12.14
CA LEU A 164 -14.20 4.96 -13.25
C LEU A 164 -14.19 4.23 -14.58
N SER A 165 -13.59 3.04 -14.62
CA SER A 165 -13.56 2.19 -15.80
C SER A 165 -13.35 0.74 -15.43
N VAL A 166 -13.83 -0.15 -16.30
CA VAL A 166 -13.50 -1.57 -16.33
C VAL A 166 -12.99 -1.87 -17.74
N GLN A 167 -11.81 -2.49 -17.84
CA GLN A 167 -11.15 -2.78 -19.11
C GLN A 167 -10.66 -4.22 -19.10
N ASP A 168 -10.86 -4.93 -20.21
CA ASP A 168 -10.25 -6.24 -20.42
C ASP A 168 -8.73 -6.09 -20.61
N MET A 169 -7.97 -7.13 -20.25
CA MET A 169 -6.49 -7.13 -20.26
C MET A 169 -5.89 -8.29 -21.03
#